data_AF-A0AA39LZE4-F1
#
_entry.id   AF-A0AA39LZE4-F1
#
_cell.length_a   1.000
_cell.length_b   1.000
_cell.length_c   1.000
_cell.angle_alpha   90.00
_cell.angle_beta   90.00
_cell.angle_gamma   90.00
#
_symmetry.space_group_name_H-M   'P 1'
#
loop_
_entity.id
_entity.type
_entity.pdbx_description
1 polymer ?
#
loop_
_entity_poly.entity_id
_entity_poly.type
_entity_poly.pdbx_seq_one_letter_code
_entity_poly.pdbx_strand_id
1 'polypeptide(L)'
;MNNIPVEFCSGVVARLERNYFFCRDHLDLGATWKLAVISHFENTEKLKVILRPKPTASCWEYAFIGQKYFSFEEMRAKNQLYTRITEVEFRKEYVAPKRATTSKEDQDEKPESIAETPFYVFRDISKEDVKNEFIPYIVGQLVYDPAFTCSMDRTEQTDEITTEFFKVAARRPHFKAIKTNYQGPACEEFIAVQEELMKCRGFLTLTGTDWPSTIKSVITTLLSRGSFIVDAKTSNIGLDPEMFTTLFNLWMQNEDDPEHYDTKMWFRGVMDTTEIKKIRPDIQKVEVKDGAEKIDWILENGNKHSFFNFYAHGDEIYIGFY
;
A
#
# COMPACT_ATOMS: atom_id res chain seq x y z
N MET A 1 25.46 -3.98 -17.74
CA MET A 1 24.21 -3.38 -18.28
C MET A 1 23.70 -2.45 -17.20
N ASN A 2 24.08 -1.17 -17.25
CA ASN A 2 23.96 -0.23 -16.12
C ASN A 2 22.75 0.71 -16.23
N ASN A 3 21.97 0.54 -17.29
CA ASN A 3 20.86 1.39 -17.62
C ASN A 3 19.56 0.64 -17.35
N ILE A 4 18.71 1.25 -16.55
CA ILE A 4 17.35 0.81 -16.31
C ILE A 4 16.53 1.11 -17.58
N PRO A 5 15.91 0.12 -18.26
CA PRO A 5 14.96 0.40 -19.32
C PRO A 5 13.77 1.18 -18.76
N VAL A 6 13.27 2.15 -19.53
CA VAL A 6 12.16 3.06 -19.17
C VAL A 6 10.90 2.36 -18.65
N GLU A 7 10.71 1.09 -19.00
CA GLU A 7 9.58 0.26 -18.55
C GLU A 7 9.65 -0.13 -17.06
N PHE A 8 10.80 0.09 -16.44
CA PHE A 8 11.17 -0.47 -15.14
C PHE A 8 10.87 0.44 -13.94
N CYS A 9 10.85 1.76 -14.16
CA CYS A 9 10.56 2.71 -13.10
C CYS A 9 9.92 3.94 -13.72
N SER A 10 8.59 3.93 -13.81
CA SER A 10 7.85 5.09 -14.27
C SER A 10 7.10 5.81 -13.14
N GLY A 11 7.67 5.63 -11.94
CA GLY A 11 7.78 6.62 -10.89
C GLY A 11 7.18 6.18 -9.57
N VAL A 12 7.83 6.60 -8.49
CA VAL A 12 7.20 6.56 -7.18
C VAL A 12 6.06 7.55 -7.22
N VAL A 13 4.84 7.06 -7.11
CA VAL A 13 3.73 7.96 -6.89
C VAL A 13 3.67 8.25 -5.40
N ALA A 14 4.06 9.47 -5.06
CA ALA A 14 3.92 9.99 -3.73
C ALA A 14 2.64 10.82 -3.61
N ARG A 15 1.94 10.68 -2.47
CA ARG A 15 0.94 11.67 -2.06
C ARG A 15 1.58 12.62 -1.06
N LEU A 16 1.69 13.89 -1.44
CA LEU A 16 2.29 14.93 -0.60
C LEU A 16 1.24 15.60 0.26
N GLU A 17 1.50 15.69 1.56
CA GLU A 17 0.75 16.55 2.49
C GLU A 17 1.49 17.88 2.64
N ARG A 18 0.78 19.00 2.50
CA ARG A 18 1.31 20.31 2.90
C ARG A 18 1.16 20.40 4.42
N ASN A 19 2.30 20.53 5.10
CA ASN A 19 2.38 20.49 6.55
C ASN A 19 1.51 21.60 7.21
N TYR A 20 0.60 21.21 8.11
CA TYR A 20 -0.23 22.08 8.97
C TYR A 20 0.55 22.86 10.05
N PHE A 21 1.87 22.69 10.13
CA PHE A 21 2.69 23.16 11.25
C PHE A 21 2.81 24.68 11.42
N PHE A 22 2.25 25.47 10.51
CA PHE A 22 2.17 26.93 10.66
C PHE A 22 1.03 27.43 11.57
N CYS A 23 0.13 26.58 12.06
CA CYS A 23 -0.99 27.06 12.86
C CYS A 23 -0.71 27.23 14.37
N ARG A 24 0.47 26.85 14.88
CA ARG A 24 0.80 27.08 16.30
C ARG A 24 1.18 28.53 16.60
N ASP A 25 1.77 29.24 15.64
CA ASP A 25 2.10 30.67 15.79
C ASP A 25 0.91 31.60 15.43
N HIS A 26 -0.26 31.01 15.12
CA HIS A 26 -1.50 31.71 14.81
C HIS A 26 -2.62 31.44 15.82
N LEU A 27 -2.26 31.08 17.07
CA LEU A 27 -3.22 30.89 18.15
C LEU A 27 -4.09 32.13 18.45
N ASP A 28 -3.71 33.31 17.95
CA ASP A 28 -4.45 34.58 18.05
C ASP A 28 -5.45 34.84 16.91
N LEU A 29 -5.52 33.98 15.88
CA LEU A 29 -6.56 34.10 14.85
C LEU A 29 -7.84 33.41 15.35
N GLY A 30 -8.92 34.20 15.47
CA GLY A 30 -10.20 33.77 16.03
C GLY A 30 -10.80 32.52 15.40
N ALA A 31 -11.76 31.89 16.10
CA ALA A 31 -12.32 30.57 15.76
C ALA A 31 -12.78 30.43 14.29
N THR A 32 -13.32 31.48 13.69
CA THR A 32 -13.75 31.51 12.28
C THR A 32 -12.59 31.40 11.30
N TRP A 33 -11.44 32.00 11.60
CA TRP A 33 -10.24 31.89 10.77
C TRP A 33 -9.58 30.52 10.90
N LYS A 34 -9.58 29.92 12.09
CA LYS A 34 -9.16 28.51 12.26
C LYS A 34 -10.02 27.56 11.43
N LEU A 35 -11.34 27.72 11.47
CA LEU A 35 -12.27 26.90 10.68
C LEU A 35 -12.13 27.14 9.16
N ALA A 36 -11.90 28.39 8.73
CA ALA A 36 -11.65 28.71 7.33
C ALA A 36 -10.30 28.16 6.83
N VAL A 37 -9.26 28.20 7.66
CA VAL A 37 -7.94 27.61 7.37
C VAL A 37 -8.03 26.09 7.33
N ILE A 38 -8.66 25.46 8.32
CA ILE A 38 -8.92 24.02 8.34
C ILE A 38 -9.74 23.62 7.10
N SER A 39 -10.84 24.30 6.80
CA SER A 39 -11.70 24.02 5.63
C SER A 39 -11.00 24.29 4.29
N HIS A 40 -10.14 25.31 4.20
CA HIS A 40 -9.34 25.58 3.01
C HIS A 40 -8.28 24.50 2.79
N PHE A 41 -7.65 24.00 3.87
CA PHE A 41 -6.65 22.94 3.79
C PHE A 41 -7.24 21.52 3.65
N GLU A 42 -8.39 21.25 4.25
CA GLU A 42 -9.21 20.05 4.03
C GLU A 42 -9.68 19.95 2.57
N ASN A 43 -9.85 21.09 1.89
CA ASN A 43 -10.16 21.18 0.46
C ASN A 43 -8.93 21.19 -0.45
N THR A 44 -7.70 21.31 0.06
CA THR A 44 -6.48 21.21 -0.77
C THR A 44 -5.99 19.77 -0.85
N GLU A 45 -6.48 19.11 -1.89
CA GLU A 45 -6.30 17.72 -2.29
C GLU A 45 -4.89 17.15 -2.08
N LYS A 46 -4.83 15.87 -1.68
CA LYS A 46 -3.64 15.02 -1.74
C LYS A 46 -3.04 15.08 -3.14
N LEU A 47 -1.90 15.76 -3.29
CA LEU A 47 -1.25 15.90 -4.60
C LEU A 47 -0.53 14.61 -4.94
N LYS A 48 -0.97 13.96 -6.02
CA LYS A 48 -0.32 12.79 -6.61
C LYS A 48 0.88 13.27 -7.44
N VAL A 49 2.09 12.97 -7.01
CA VAL A 49 3.33 13.39 -7.68
C VAL A 49 4.13 12.16 -8.08
N ILE A 50 4.66 12.19 -9.29
CA ILE A 50 5.55 11.16 -9.83
C ILE A 50 6.99 11.63 -9.64
N LEU A 51 7.77 10.91 -8.85
CA LEU A 51 9.17 11.27 -8.57
C LEU A 51 10.11 10.61 -9.58
N ARG A 52 10.99 11.40 -10.22
CA ARG A 52 12.00 10.94 -11.21
C ARG A 52 13.35 11.64 -11.04
N PRO A 53 14.48 11.06 -11.46
CA PRO A 53 15.75 11.77 -11.64
C PRO A 53 15.80 12.59 -12.94
N LYS A 54 16.60 13.68 -12.95
CA LYS A 54 16.77 14.58 -14.12
C LYS A 54 17.81 14.04 -15.12
N PRO A 55 17.62 14.16 -16.44
CA PRO A 55 18.53 13.60 -17.45
C PRO A 55 19.95 14.19 -17.52
N THR A 56 20.23 15.34 -16.90
CA THR A 56 21.51 16.07 -17.08
C THR A 56 21.97 16.83 -15.83
N ALA A 57 21.40 16.55 -14.67
CA ALA A 57 21.72 17.27 -13.45
C ALA A 57 21.84 16.30 -12.29
N SER A 58 22.65 16.65 -11.30
CA SER A 58 22.73 15.98 -10.00
C SER A 58 21.47 16.23 -9.14
N CYS A 59 20.30 16.42 -9.77
CA CYS A 59 19.06 16.80 -9.12
C CYS A 59 17.86 16.06 -9.73
N TRP A 60 16.75 16.02 -9.00
CA TRP A 60 15.56 15.23 -9.33
C TRP A 60 14.53 16.04 -10.14
N GLU A 61 13.68 15.39 -10.92
CA GLU A 61 12.50 15.97 -11.56
C GLU A 61 11.23 15.44 -10.87
N TYR A 62 10.43 16.35 -10.31
CA TYR A 62 9.06 16.02 -9.91
C TYR A 62 8.17 16.16 -11.15
N ALA A 63 7.52 15.07 -11.54
CA ALA A 63 6.49 15.10 -12.55
C ALA A 63 5.11 15.20 -11.86
N PHE A 64 4.34 16.19 -12.31
CA PHE A 64 2.89 16.38 -12.10
C PHE A 64 2.40 17.01 -10.77
N ILE A 65 2.02 18.28 -10.86
CA ILE A 65 0.84 18.84 -10.17
C ILE A 65 -0.17 19.19 -11.28
N GLY A 66 -1.21 18.37 -11.46
CA GLY A 66 -2.22 18.62 -12.51
C GLY A 66 -1.64 18.51 -13.93
N GLN A 67 -1.36 19.64 -14.61
CA GLN A 67 -0.75 19.69 -15.94
C GLN A 67 0.63 20.40 -15.96
N LYS A 68 1.18 20.78 -14.79
CA LYS A 68 2.42 21.58 -14.70
C LYS A 68 3.58 20.79 -14.09
N TYR A 69 4.77 21.01 -14.65
CA TYR A 69 6.05 20.44 -14.21
C TYR A 69 6.74 21.36 -13.19
N PHE A 70 7.35 20.77 -12.17
CA PHE A 70 8.17 21.48 -11.17
C PHE A 70 9.48 20.72 -10.95
N SER A 71 10.62 21.40 -11.00
CA SER A 71 11.92 20.77 -10.70
C SER A 71 12.11 20.51 -9.20
N PHE A 72 13.02 19.60 -8.85
CA PHE A 72 13.35 19.34 -7.44
C PHE A 72 13.99 20.52 -6.74
N GLU A 73 14.79 21.30 -7.44
CA GLU A 73 15.37 22.52 -6.92
C GLU A 73 14.29 23.58 -6.69
N GLU A 74 13.29 23.71 -7.56
CA GLU A 74 12.16 24.62 -7.30
C GLU A 74 11.33 24.20 -6.10
N MET A 75 11.06 22.90 -5.93
CA MET A 75 10.36 22.38 -4.76
C MET A 75 11.20 22.49 -3.48
N ARG A 76 12.49 22.18 -3.54
CA ARG A 76 13.43 22.24 -2.42
C ARG A 76 13.70 23.70 -2.01
N ALA A 77 13.90 24.60 -2.98
CA ALA A 77 14.10 26.03 -2.73
C ALA A 77 12.81 26.70 -2.24
N LYS A 78 11.64 26.26 -2.72
CA LYS A 78 10.36 26.78 -2.22
C LYS A 78 9.93 26.15 -0.90
N ASN A 79 10.28 24.89 -0.61
CA ASN A 79 9.55 24.10 0.39
C ASN A 79 10.32 22.92 1.07
N GLN A 80 11.58 23.09 1.48
CA GLN A 80 12.30 22.09 2.31
C GLN A 80 11.58 21.67 3.60
N LEU A 81 10.65 22.47 4.12
CA LEU A 81 9.89 22.21 5.35
C LEU A 81 8.49 21.59 5.13
N TYR A 82 8.09 21.33 3.88
CA TYR A 82 6.66 21.13 3.53
C TYR A 82 6.38 19.89 2.67
N THR A 83 7.37 19.06 2.35
CA THR A 83 7.15 17.82 1.59
C THR A 83 7.05 16.66 2.56
N ARG A 84 5.84 16.12 2.71
CA ARG A 84 5.54 14.99 3.60
C ARG A 84 4.90 13.87 2.79
N ILE A 85 5.60 12.73 2.66
CA ILE A 85 5.16 11.61 1.83
C ILE A 85 4.26 10.71 2.66
N THR A 86 2.97 10.67 2.29
CA THR A 86 1.92 9.86 2.97
C THR A 86 1.68 8.51 2.32
N GLU A 87 2.13 8.32 1.08
CA GLU A 87 1.98 7.09 0.32
C GLU A 87 3.15 6.95 -0.64
N VAL A 88 3.64 5.72 -0.83
CA VAL A 88 4.65 5.34 -1.81
C VAL A 88 4.06 4.26 -2.70
N GLU A 89 3.88 4.54 -3.99
CA GLU A 89 3.39 3.57 -4.98
C GLU A 89 4.49 3.24 -5.98
N PHE A 90 4.89 1.97 -6.06
CA PHE A 90 5.71 1.43 -7.13
C PHE A 90 4.80 0.72 -8.14
N ARG A 91 4.73 1.27 -9.35
CA ARG A 91 3.88 0.73 -10.42
C ARG A 91 4.44 1.05 -11.81
N LYS A 92 3.97 0.31 -12.81
CA LYS A 92 4.18 0.64 -14.21
C LYS A 92 3.28 1.83 -14.61
N GLU A 93 3.86 2.87 -15.19
CA GLU A 93 3.14 3.95 -15.84
C GLU A 93 2.67 3.49 -17.22
N TYR A 94 1.46 3.91 -17.57
CA TYR A 94 0.94 3.72 -18.90
C TYR A 94 1.64 4.69 -19.86
N VAL A 95 2.57 4.17 -20.67
CA VAL A 95 3.10 4.89 -21.83
C VAL A 95 2.17 4.59 -23.00
N ALA A 96 1.43 5.59 -23.47
CA ALA A 96 0.60 5.43 -24.65
C ALA A 96 1.47 4.94 -25.83
N PRO A 97 1.05 3.92 -26.59
CA PRO A 97 1.82 3.44 -27.72
C PRO A 97 2.07 4.58 -28.69
N LYS A 98 3.32 4.72 -29.16
CA LYS A 98 3.68 5.65 -30.22
C LYS A 98 2.69 5.44 -31.36
N ARG A 99 1.90 6.46 -31.73
CA ARG A 99 1.23 6.45 -33.03
C ARG A 99 2.34 6.25 -34.05
N ALA A 100 2.37 5.08 -34.68
CA ALA A 100 3.24 4.84 -35.80
C ALA A 100 2.91 5.94 -36.81
N THR A 101 3.83 6.87 -37.02
CA THR A 101 3.81 7.75 -38.16
C THR A 101 3.98 6.85 -39.38
N THR A 102 2.86 6.35 -39.90
CA THR A 102 2.78 5.80 -41.24
C THR A 102 3.21 6.91 -42.18
N SER A 103 4.49 6.91 -42.55
CA SER A 103 4.95 7.62 -43.73
C SER A 103 4.32 6.93 -44.93
N LYS A 104 3.34 7.59 -45.52
CA LYS A 104 3.04 7.52 -46.95
C LYS A 104 2.27 8.78 -47.31
N GLU A 105 3.00 9.64 -48.01
CA GLU A 105 2.61 10.47 -49.14
C GLU A 105 1.11 10.76 -49.32
N ASP A 106 0.85 12.06 -49.47
CA ASP A 106 -0.34 12.71 -50.03
C ASP A 106 -1.62 12.71 -49.17
N GLN A 107 -1.96 13.86 -48.58
CA GLN A 107 -2.86 14.82 -49.22
C GLN A 107 -3.11 16.04 -48.32
N ASP A 108 -3.19 17.19 -48.99
CA ASP A 108 -3.61 18.49 -48.49
C ASP A 108 -4.89 18.44 -47.65
N GLU A 109 -4.79 18.84 -46.39
CA GLU A 109 -5.76 19.67 -45.67
C GLU A 109 -5.15 20.01 -44.29
N LYS A 110 -5.02 21.30 -43.98
CA LYS A 110 -4.56 21.77 -42.66
C LYS A 110 -5.50 21.20 -41.57
N PRO A 111 -5.02 20.39 -40.62
CA PRO A 111 -5.73 20.22 -39.36
C PRO A 111 -5.33 21.37 -38.44
N GLU A 112 -6.33 22.03 -37.86
CA GLU A 112 -6.14 22.94 -36.73
C GLU A 112 -5.32 22.26 -35.63
N SER A 113 -4.44 23.05 -35.00
CA SER A 113 -3.47 22.63 -33.99
C SER A 113 -4.11 21.83 -32.86
N ILE A 114 -4.10 20.50 -32.97
CA ILE A 114 -4.21 19.63 -31.81
C ILE A 114 -2.89 19.77 -31.09
N ALA A 115 -2.92 20.40 -29.90
CA ALA A 115 -1.76 20.61 -29.05
C ALA A 115 -0.95 19.31 -28.98
N GLU A 116 0.25 19.35 -29.57
CA GLU A 116 1.22 18.26 -29.53
C GLU A 116 1.43 17.94 -28.05
N THR A 117 0.90 16.80 -27.62
CA THR A 117 1.26 16.24 -26.32
C THR A 117 2.74 15.90 -26.45
N PRO A 118 3.66 16.54 -25.72
CA PRO A 118 5.08 16.29 -25.91
C PRO A 118 5.36 14.82 -25.58
N PHE A 119 5.63 14.04 -26.61
CA PHE A 119 6.12 12.66 -26.48
C PHE A 119 7.56 12.75 -25.97
N TYR A 120 7.72 12.74 -24.64
CA TYR A 120 9.05 12.80 -24.05
C TYR A 120 9.82 11.51 -24.35
N VAL A 121 10.98 11.66 -24.99
CA VAL A 121 11.97 10.60 -25.14
C VAL A 121 12.59 10.37 -23.76
N PHE A 122 12.04 9.42 -23.02
CA PHE A 122 12.55 9.00 -21.73
C PHE A 122 13.97 8.43 -21.90
N ARG A 123 14.96 9.00 -21.20
CA ARG A 123 16.33 8.47 -21.16
C ARG A 123 16.51 7.57 -19.94
N ASP A 124 17.40 6.60 -20.08
CA ASP A 124 17.73 5.62 -19.06
C ASP A 124 18.26 6.29 -17.77
N ILE A 125 17.83 5.77 -16.63
CA ILE A 125 18.25 6.19 -15.29
C ILE A 125 19.31 5.20 -14.78
N SER A 126 20.34 5.68 -14.09
CA SER A 126 21.31 4.77 -13.46
C SER A 126 20.71 4.11 -12.22
N LYS A 127 21.00 2.83 -11.99
CA LYS A 127 20.54 2.10 -10.80
C LYS A 127 21.10 2.72 -9.52
N GLU A 128 22.33 3.18 -9.59
CA GLU A 128 23.10 3.75 -8.49
C GLU A 128 22.47 5.03 -7.96
N ASP A 129 21.98 5.91 -8.84
CA ASP A 129 21.30 7.15 -8.41
C ASP A 129 20.00 6.82 -7.67
N VAL A 130 19.26 5.80 -8.14
CA VAL A 130 18.03 5.37 -7.47
C VAL A 130 18.32 4.85 -6.06
N LYS A 131 19.38 4.06 -5.90
CA LYS A 131 19.74 3.47 -4.60
C LYS A 131 20.32 4.50 -3.63
N ASN A 132 21.24 5.33 -4.10
CA ASN A 132 22.06 6.17 -3.22
C ASN A 132 21.42 7.52 -2.89
N GLU A 133 20.46 7.97 -3.69
CA GLU A 133 19.86 9.28 -3.53
C GLU A 133 18.33 9.23 -3.44
N PHE A 134 17.67 8.57 -4.41
CA PHE A 134 16.21 8.59 -4.51
C PHE A 134 15.52 7.89 -3.34
N ILE A 135 15.89 6.63 -3.08
CA ILE A 135 15.30 5.82 -2.00
C ILE A 135 15.54 6.50 -0.65
N PRO A 136 16.78 6.91 -0.29
CA PRO A 136 17.03 7.66 0.95
C PRO A 136 16.21 8.95 1.06
N TYR A 137 16.03 9.69 -0.04
CA TYR A 137 15.22 10.89 -0.04
C TYR A 137 13.75 10.60 0.28
N ILE A 138 13.11 9.68 -0.45
CA ILE A 138 11.71 9.30 -0.22
C ILE A 138 11.51 8.88 1.22
N VAL A 139 12.36 7.96 1.67
CA VAL A 139 12.27 7.40 3.01
C VAL A 139 12.49 8.48 4.08
N GLY A 140 13.37 9.45 3.83
CA GLY A 140 13.59 10.59 4.72
C GLY A 140 12.41 11.57 4.83
N GLN A 141 11.48 11.57 3.86
CA GLN A 141 10.30 12.44 3.85
C GLN A 141 9.00 11.74 4.28
N LEU A 142 9.05 10.44 4.60
CA LEU A 142 7.87 9.70 5.06
C LEU A 142 7.28 10.33 6.33
N VAL A 143 5.95 10.45 6.35
CA VAL A 143 5.21 10.82 7.56
C VAL A 143 5.20 9.68 8.57
N TYR A 144 4.57 9.94 9.72
CA TYR A 144 4.07 8.86 10.56
C TYR A 144 2.91 8.15 9.85
N ASP A 145 2.91 6.83 9.86
CA ASP A 145 1.85 6.00 9.28
C ASP A 145 1.66 6.15 7.75
N PRO A 146 2.75 6.03 6.95
CA PRO A 146 2.64 6.06 5.51
C PRO A 146 2.00 4.77 4.97
N ALA A 147 1.46 4.85 3.76
CA ALA A 147 1.06 3.68 2.99
C ALA A 147 2.15 3.28 1.97
N PHE A 148 2.30 1.99 1.72
CA PHE A 148 3.16 1.45 0.67
C PHE A 148 2.33 0.56 -0.26
N THR A 149 2.50 0.75 -1.57
CA THR A 149 1.93 -0.12 -2.59
C THR A 149 2.99 -0.51 -3.61
N CYS A 150 3.16 -1.81 -3.88
CA CYS A 150 3.93 -2.31 -5.02
C CYS A 150 3.03 -3.18 -5.92
N SER A 151 3.03 -2.88 -7.22
CA SER A 151 2.27 -3.58 -8.24
C SER A 151 3.10 -3.89 -9.49
N MET A 152 4.43 -3.77 -9.37
CA MET A 152 5.34 -4.05 -10.47
C MET A 152 5.53 -5.56 -10.64
N ASP A 153 5.64 -6.01 -11.89
CA ASP A 153 6.03 -7.39 -12.19
C ASP A 153 7.43 -7.68 -11.67
N ARG A 154 7.64 -8.91 -11.21
CA ARG A 154 8.91 -9.33 -10.63
C ARG A 154 9.96 -9.55 -11.73
N THR A 155 11.07 -8.82 -11.64
CA THR A 155 12.25 -8.90 -12.49
C THR A 155 13.50 -8.76 -11.63
N GLU A 156 14.68 -9.19 -12.11
CA GLU A 156 15.94 -9.02 -11.37
C GLU A 156 16.17 -7.56 -10.95
N GLN A 157 15.79 -6.63 -11.83
CA GLN A 157 15.93 -5.22 -11.54
C GLN A 157 14.94 -4.80 -10.45
N THR A 158 13.65 -5.23 -10.49
CA THR A 158 12.60 -4.73 -9.56
C THR A 158 12.92 -5.23 -8.17
N ASP A 159 13.36 -6.48 -8.08
CA ASP A 159 13.84 -7.11 -6.86
C ASP A 159 14.97 -6.27 -6.26
N GLU A 160 15.92 -5.81 -7.08
CA GLU A 160 17.05 -5.01 -6.63
C GLU A 160 16.64 -3.64 -6.05
N ILE A 161 15.77 -2.89 -6.73
CA ILE A 161 15.26 -1.59 -6.24
C ILE A 161 14.39 -1.75 -5.00
N THR A 162 13.42 -2.67 -5.05
CA THR A 162 12.49 -2.90 -3.95
C THR A 162 13.21 -3.41 -2.71
N THR A 163 14.19 -4.30 -2.88
CA THR A 163 15.08 -4.73 -1.81
C THR A 163 15.78 -3.55 -1.15
N GLU A 164 16.33 -2.62 -1.93
CA GLU A 164 16.98 -1.44 -1.37
C GLU A 164 15.97 -0.55 -0.61
N PHE A 165 14.78 -0.34 -1.19
CA PHE A 165 13.72 0.42 -0.52
C PHE A 165 13.34 -0.23 0.80
N PHE A 166 13.08 -1.54 0.82
CA PHE A 166 12.72 -2.29 2.02
C PHE A 166 13.79 -2.20 3.10
N LYS A 167 15.07 -2.33 2.74
CA LYS A 167 16.19 -2.21 3.69
C LYS A 167 16.24 -0.83 4.34
N VAL A 168 16.08 0.23 3.55
CA VAL A 168 16.16 1.62 4.03
C VAL A 168 14.89 2.01 4.81
N ALA A 169 13.73 1.54 4.36
CA ALA A 169 12.41 1.82 4.96
C ALA A 169 12.09 0.97 6.20
N ALA A 170 12.71 -0.21 6.37
CA ALA A 170 12.41 -1.12 7.47
C ALA A 170 12.54 -0.46 8.85
N ARG A 171 13.47 0.49 9.02
CA ARG A 171 13.76 1.16 10.31
C ARG A 171 12.99 2.48 10.52
N ARG A 172 11.97 2.74 9.71
CA ARG A 172 11.26 4.03 9.65
C ARG A 172 9.88 3.89 10.29
N PRO A 173 9.08 4.97 10.41
CA PRO A 173 7.78 4.91 11.07
C PRO A 173 6.92 3.77 10.51
N HIS A 174 6.10 3.18 11.38
CA HIS A 174 5.31 2.01 11.02
C HIS A 174 4.37 2.30 9.85
N PHE A 175 4.32 1.43 8.85
CA PHE A 175 3.43 1.60 7.70
C PHE A 175 2.02 1.13 8.06
N LYS A 176 1.04 2.05 8.01
CA LYS A 176 -0.37 1.70 8.30
C LYS A 176 -1.00 0.78 7.26
N ALA A 177 -0.47 0.79 6.04
CA ALA A 177 -0.99 0.00 4.95
C ALA A 177 0.16 -0.45 4.05
N ILE A 178 0.26 -1.75 3.82
CA ILE A 178 1.25 -2.37 2.94
C ILE A 178 0.47 -3.23 1.95
N LYS A 179 0.52 -2.85 0.67
CA LYS A 179 -0.05 -3.63 -0.43
C LYS A 179 1.07 -4.05 -1.35
N THR A 180 1.33 -5.34 -1.52
CA THR A 180 2.46 -5.77 -2.34
C THR A 180 2.22 -7.15 -2.94
N ASN A 181 2.86 -7.42 -4.06
CA ASN A 181 3.20 -8.76 -4.49
C ASN A 181 4.56 -9.17 -3.93
N TYR A 182 4.96 -10.43 -4.12
CA TYR A 182 6.26 -10.90 -3.65
C TYR A 182 7.39 -10.23 -4.46
N GLN A 183 8.30 -9.56 -3.76
CA GLN A 183 9.44 -8.81 -4.31
C GLN A 183 10.79 -9.34 -3.78
N GLY A 184 10.82 -10.61 -3.38
CA GLY A 184 11.99 -11.27 -2.80
C GLY A 184 12.07 -11.22 -1.27
N PRO A 185 13.09 -11.84 -0.66
CA PRO A 185 13.16 -12.06 0.80
C PRO A 185 13.13 -10.79 1.65
N ALA A 186 13.70 -9.69 1.15
CA ALA A 186 13.68 -8.40 1.85
C ALA A 186 12.25 -7.86 2.05
N CYS A 187 11.30 -8.27 1.22
CA CYS A 187 9.88 -7.96 1.40
C CYS A 187 9.30 -8.66 2.64
N GLU A 188 9.66 -9.92 2.88
CA GLU A 188 9.21 -10.68 4.06
C GLU A 188 9.81 -10.08 5.33
N GLU A 189 11.11 -9.78 5.31
CA GLU A 189 11.81 -9.11 6.41
C GLU A 189 11.20 -7.74 6.71
N PHE A 190 10.89 -6.96 5.66
CA PHE A 190 10.23 -5.66 5.83
C PHE A 190 8.89 -5.80 6.53
N ILE A 191 8.02 -6.71 6.09
CA ILE A 191 6.71 -6.96 6.72
C ILE A 191 6.88 -7.38 8.19
N ALA A 192 7.84 -8.27 8.46
CA ALA A 192 8.13 -8.73 9.82
C ALA A 192 8.65 -7.60 10.72
N VAL A 193 9.55 -6.73 10.23
CA VAL A 193 10.05 -5.59 11.01
C VAL A 193 8.96 -4.53 11.21
N GLN A 194 8.08 -4.31 10.22
CA GLN A 194 6.96 -3.39 10.39
C GLN A 194 6.08 -3.82 11.56
N GLU A 195 5.83 -5.11 11.74
CA GLU A 195 5.13 -5.64 12.91
C GLU A 195 5.73 -5.19 14.24
N GLU A 196 7.05 -5.31 14.42
CA GLU A 196 7.74 -4.93 15.66
C GLU A 196 7.61 -3.43 15.98
N LEU A 197 7.45 -2.60 14.94
CA LEU A 197 7.38 -1.14 15.05
C LEU A 197 5.95 -0.61 15.16
N MET A 198 4.94 -1.45 14.89
CA MET A 198 3.53 -1.05 14.84
C MET A 198 3.02 -0.69 16.23
N LYS A 199 2.46 0.52 16.34
CA LYS A 199 1.78 0.99 17.56
C LYS A 199 0.26 0.93 17.46
N CYS A 200 -0.26 0.92 16.24
CA CYS A 200 -1.68 0.86 15.93
C CYS A 200 -1.91 -0.23 14.88
N ARG A 201 -3.16 -0.69 14.76
CA ARG A 201 -3.54 -1.70 13.77
C ARG A 201 -3.39 -1.18 12.34
N GLY A 202 -2.87 -2.03 11.45
CA GLY A 202 -2.57 -1.70 10.06
C GLY A 202 -3.23 -2.67 9.09
N PHE A 203 -3.01 -2.45 7.80
CA PHE A 203 -3.59 -3.26 6.72
C PHE A 203 -2.47 -3.90 5.89
N LEU A 204 -2.54 -5.20 5.70
CA LEU A 204 -1.61 -5.94 4.85
C LEU A 204 -2.38 -6.60 3.72
N THR A 205 -2.16 -6.13 2.48
CA THR A 205 -2.74 -6.73 1.28
C THR A 205 -1.66 -7.44 0.48
N LEU A 206 -1.76 -8.77 0.38
CA LEU A 206 -0.84 -9.61 -0.36
C LEU A 206 -1.49 -10.05 -1.68
N THR A 207 -0.76 -9.85 -2.77
CA THR A 207 -1.23 -10.13 -4.13
C THR A 207 -0.23 -11.00 -4.88
N GLY A 208 -0.65 -11.68 -5.94
CA GLY A 208 0.23 -12.53 -6.76
C GLY A 208 0.54 -13.88 -6.11
N THR A 209 0.96 -14.85 -6.93
CA THR A 209 1.03 -16.27 -6.52
C THR A 209 2.44 -16.75 -6.20
N ASP A 210 3.42 -15.86 -6.18
CA ASP A 210 4.84 -16.22 -6.07
C ASP A 210 5.36 -16.15 -4.63
N TRP A 211 4.47 -16.07 -3.64
CA TRP A 211 4.90 -16.01 -2.25
C TRP A 211 5.50 -17.35 -1.80
N PRO A 212 6.66 -17.33 -1.13
CA PRO A 212 7.26 -18.53 -0.57
C PRO A 212 6.47 -19.02 0.65
N SER A 213 6.63 -20.30 1.01
CA SER A 213 5.95 -20.87 2.18
C SER A 213 6.35 -20.22 3.51
N THR A 214 7.52 -19.57 3.55
CA THR A 214 8.05 -18.85 4.73
C THR A 214 7.17 -17.67 5.15
N ILE A 215 6.46 -17.02 4.22
CA ILE A 215 5.57 -15.90 4.58
C ILE A 215 4.45 -16.32 5.54
N LYS A 216 4.09 -17.61 5.55
CA LYS A 216 3.02 -18.12 6.42
C LYS A 216 3.34 -17.94 7.90
N SER A 217 4.58 -18.17 8.32
CA SER A 217 4.98 -17.97 9.71
C SER A 217 4.98 -16.48 10.08
N VAL A 218 5.40 -15.62 9.14
CA VAL A 218 5.30 -14.16 9.29
C VAL A 218 3.84 -13.78 9.53
N ILE A 219 2.93 -14.17 8.63
CA ILE A 219 1.49 -13.85 8.74
C ILE A 219 0.90 -14.40 10.04
N THR A 220 1.16 -15.65 10.39
CA THR A 220 0.67 -16.25 11.64
C THR A 220 1.13 -15.44 12.85
N THR A 221 2.37 -14.96 12.84
CA THR A 221 2.90 -14.06 13.87
C THR A 221 2.15 -12.72 13.88
N LEU A 222 1.94 -12.09 12.72
CA LEU A 222 1.15 -10.85 12.60
C LEU A 222 -0.26 -11.02 13.18
N LEU A 223 -0.91 -12.15 12.87
CA LEU A 223 -2.26 -12.49 13.30
C LEU A 223 -2.31 -12.69 14.81
N SER A 224 -1.35 -13.41 15.41
CA SER A 224 -1.32 -13.66 16.86
C SER A 224 -1.23 -12.41 17.71
N ARG A 225 -0.72 -11.31 17.16
CA ARG A 225 -0.57 -10.02 17.84
C ARG A 225 -1.69 -9.02 17.50
N GLY A 226 -2.52 -9.32 16.51
CA GLY A 226 -3.59 -8.41 16.07
C GLY A 226 -3.09 -7.12 15.40
N SER A 227 -1.81 -7.06 15.02
CA SER A 227 -1.14 -5.87 14.49
C SER A 227 -1.64 -5.52 13.07
N PHE A 228 -2.02 -6.52 12.27
CA PHE A 228 -2.48 -6.31 10.89
C PHE A 228 -3.81 -6.99 10.59
N ILE A 229 -4.65 -6.29 9.83
CA ILE A 229 -5.77 -6.85 9.09
C ILE A 229 -5.24 -7.35 7.74
N VAL A 230 -5.36 -8.65 7.50
CA VAL A 230 -4.77 -9.31 6.33
C VAL A 230 -5.81 -9.51 5.22
N ASP A 231 -5.49 -9.07 4.00
CA ASP A 231 -6.18 -9.42 2.76
C ASP A 231 -5.20 -10.15 1.83
N ALA A 232 -5.34 -11.46 1.73
CA ALA A 232 -4.53 -12.36 0.92
C ALA A 232 -5.34 -13.08 -0.18
N LYS A 233 -6.57 -12.64 -0.48
CA LYS A 233 -7.49 -13.34 -1.40
C LYS A 233 -6.95 -13.49 -2.83
N THR A 234 -6.12 -12.54 -3.25
CA THR A 234 -5.50 -12.53 -4.59
C THR A 234 -4.07 -13.09 -4.59
N SER A 235 -3.65 -13.74 -3.50
CA SER A 235 -2.34 -14.38 -3.38
C SER A 235 -2.41 -15.90 -3.47
N ASN A 236 -1.29 -16.61 -3.36
CA ASN A 236 -1.26 -18.07 -3.12
C ASN A 236 -1.29 -18.44 -1.62
N ILE A 237 -1.50 -17.47 -0.73
CA ILE A 237 -1.53 -17.66 0.71
C ILE A 237 -2.98 -17.91 1.12
N GLY A 238 -3.27 -19.16 1.44
CA GLY A 238 -4.57 -19.55 2.00
C GLY A 238 -4.58 -19.60 3.51
N LEU A 239 -5.79 -19.54 4.07
CA LEU A 239 -6.01 -19.76 5.49
C LEU A 239 -5.79 -21.24 5.81
N ASP A 240 -4.85 -21.54 6.69
CA ASP A 240 -4.62 -22.89 7.19
C ASP A 240 -5.12 -23.05 8.65
N PRO A 241 -5.19 -24.28 9.18
CA PRO A 241 -5.71 -24.54 10.51
C PRO A 241 -4.99 -23.79 11.64
N GLU A 242 -3.68 -23.55 11.49
CA GLU A 242 -2.88 -22.82 12.47
C GLU A 242 -3.23 -21.33 12.49
N MET A 243 -3.32 -20.70 11.31
CA MET A 243 -3.77 -19.31 11.19
C MET A 243 -5.20 -19.13 11.73
N PHE A 244 -6.11 -20.05 11.40
CA PHE A 244 -7.48 -20.03 11.91
C PHE A 244 -7.50 -20.11 13.44
N THR A 245 -6.79 -21.09 14.02
CA THR A 245 -6.73 -21.29 15.47
C THR A 245 -6.16 -20.07 16.18
N THR A 246 -5.14 -19.45 15.58
CA THR A 246 -4.52 -18.22 16.09
C THR A 246 -5.52 -17.07 16.14
N LEU A 247 -6.27 -16.86 15.05
CA LEU A 247 -7.32 -15.84 14.97
C LEU A 247 -8.45 -16.09 15.97
N PHE A 248 -8.89 -17.34 16.08
CA PHE A 248 -9.94 -17.73 17.00
C PHE A 248 -9.53 -17.48 18.46
N ASN A 249 -8.30 -17.86 18.82
CA ASN A 249 -7.76 -17.63 20.16
C ASN A 249 -7.57 -16.14 20.45
N LEU A 250 -7.11 -15.35 19.47
CA LEU A 250 -7.01 -13.91 19.60
C LEU A 250 -8.38 -13.29 19.91
N TRP A 251 -9.42 -13.70 19.18
CA TRP A 251 -10.78 -13.23 19.42
C TRP A 251 -11.28 -13.61 20.83
N MET A 252 -11.14 -14.89 21.22
CA MET A 252 -11.50 -15.37 22.56
C MET A 252 -10.79 -14.61 23.68
N GLN A 253 -9.54 -14.19 23.48
CA GLN A 253 -8.76 -13.45 24.48
C GLN A 253 -9.14 -11.98 24.61
N ASN A 254 -9.67 -11.39 23.54
CA ASN A 254 -10.04 -9.98 23.49
C ASN A 254 -11.56 -9.76 23.62
N GLU A 255 -12.25 -10.69 24.30
CA GLU A 255 -13.71 -10.68 24.43
C GLU A 255 -14.26 -9.34 24.98
N ASP A 256 -13.47 -8.63 25.78
CA ASP A 256 -13.90 -7.40 26.45
C ASP A 256 -13.43 -6.09 25.77
N ASP A 257 -12.65 -6.15 24.69
CA ASP A 257 -12.03 -4.95 24.09
C ASP A 257 -12.77 -4.42 22.82
N PRO A 258 -13.67 -3.41 22.96
CA PRO A 258 -14.45 -2.83 21.86
C PRO A 258 -13.60 -2.34 20.66
N GLU A 259 -12.32 -1.97 20.85
CA GLU A 259 -11.47 -1.46 19.76
C GLU A 259 -11.02 -2.58 18.80
N HIS A 260 -11.17 -3.85 19.20
CA HIS A 260 -10.75 -4.99 18.40
C HIS A 260 -11.82 -5.50 17.40
N TYR A 261 -13.04 -4.95 17.45
CA TYR A 261 -14.28 -5.57 16.94
C TYR A 261 -14.87 -5.06 15.63
N ASP A 262 -14.06 -4.59 14.69
CA ASP A 262 -14.51 -4.53 13.28
C ASP A 262 -13.35 -4.93 12.38
N THR A 263 -12.96 -6.20 12.51
CA THR A 263 -11.88 -6.76 11.73
C THR A 263 -12.43 -7.65 10.64
N LYS A 264 -11.98 -7.43 9.40
CA LYS A 264 -12.38 -8.19 8.22
C LYS A 264 -11.15 -8.65 7.47
N MET A 265 -10.89 -9.93 7.46
CA MET A 265 -9.74 -10.55 6.80
C MET A 265 -10.20 -11.46 5.67
N TRP A 266 -9.37 -11.53 4.64
CA TRP A 266 -9.68 -12.30 3.43
C TRP A 266 -8.50 -13.19 3.07
N PHE A 267 -8.77 -14.43 2.71
CA PHE A 267 -7.77 -15.42 2.32
C PHE A 267 -8.24 -16.18 1.08
N ARG A 268 -7.28 -16.69 0.31
CA ARG A 268 -7.59 -17.58 -0.81
C ARG A 268 -7.82 -19.02 -0.33
N GLY A 269 -8.65 -19.75 -1.04
CA GLY A 269 -8.71 -21.20 -1.01
C GLY A 269 -9.99 -21.72 -0.39
N VAL A 270 -10.06 -23.05 -0.34
CA VAL A 270 -11.11 -23.79 0.33
C VAL A 270 -10.46 -24.48 1.52
N MET A 271 -10.99 -24.24 2.71
CA MET A 271 -10.56 -24.94 3.91
C MET A 271 -11.56 -26.06 4.18
N ASP A 272 -11.06 -27.25 4.50
CA ASP A 272 -11.93 -28.33 4.99
C ASP A 272 -12.52 -27.87 6.32
N THR A 273 -13.82 -27.58 6.32
CA THR A 273 -14.53 -27.07 7.49
C THR A 273 -14.80 -28.15 8.52
N THR A 274 -14.51 -29.43 8.23
CA THR A 274 -14.74 -30.55 9.14
C THR A 274 -13.97 -30.39 10.45
N GLU A 275 -12.71 -29.96 10.40
CA GLU A 275 -11.92 -29.71 11.61
C GLU A 275 -12.32 -28.41 12.31
N ILE A 276 -12.67 -27.38 11.53
CA ILE A 276 -13.13 -26.09 12.07
C ILE A 276 -14.41 -26.25 12.89
N LYS A 277 -15.36 -27.05 12.39
CA LYS A 277 -16.65 -27.33 13.07
C LYS A 277 -16.47 -27.98 14.44
N LYS A 278 -15.31 -28.59 14.73
CA LYS A 278 -15.02 -29.18 16.05
C LYS A 278 -14.59 -28.13 17.09
N ILE A 279 -14.26 -26.91 16.69
CA ILE A 279 -13.77 -25.86 17.58
C ILE A 279 -14.97 -25.20 18.28
N ARG A 280 -15.17 -25.39 19.59
CA ARG A 280 -16.26 -24.75 20.35
C ARG A 280 -17.67 -24.91 19.72
N PRO A 281 -18.13 -26.14 19.43
CA PRO A 281 -19.43 -26.38 18.81
C PRO A 281 -20.61 -25.93 19.69
N ASP A 282 -20.39 -25.72 20.98
CA ASP A 282 -21.36 -25.26 21.96
C ASP A 282 -21.88 -23.84 21.72
N ILE A 283 -21.11 -23.01 21.01
CA ILE A 283 -21.44 -21.60 20.70
C ILE A 283 -21.53 -21.34 19.19
N GLN A 284 -21.55 -22.40 18.38
CA GLN A 284 -21.59 -22.29 16.92
C GLN A 284 -23.01 -22.18 16.37
N LYS A 285 -23.15 -21.40 15.30
CA LYS A 285 -24.29 -21.37 14.39
C LYS A 285 -23.79 -21.58 12.97
N VAL A 286 -24.21 -22.67 12.34
CA VAL A 286 -23.80 -23.03 10.98
C VAL A 286 -24.94 -22.75 10.00
N GLU A 287 -24.64 -22.05 8.92
CA GLU A 287 -25.56 -21.78 7.81
C GLU A 287 -24.91 -22.21 6.49
N VAL A 288 -25.62 -23.00 5.69
CA VAL A 288 -25.16 -23.42 4.36
C VAL A 288 -26.19 -22.94 3.34
N LYS A 289 -25.78 -22.10 2.39
CA LYS A 289 -26.67 -21.54 1.37
C LYS A 289 -25.92 -21.37 0.04
N ASP A 290 -26.50 -21.86 -1.04
CA ASP A 290 -26.00 -21.67 -2.41
C ASP A 290 -24.51 -22.08 -2.60
N GLY A 291 -24.06 -23.12 -1.89
CA GLY A 291 -22.67 -23.59 -1.93
C GLY A 291 -21.69 -22.73 -1.11
N ALA A 292 -22.17 -21.66 -0.46
CA ALA A 292 -21.46 -20.96 0.59
C ALA A 292 -21.68 -21.65 1.94
N GLU A 293 -20.63 -21.71 2.73
CA GLU A 293 -20.69 -22.18 4.12
C GLU A 293 -20.30 -21.04 5.06
N LYS A 294 -21.19 -20.73 6.00
CA LYS A 294 -20.98 -19.76 7.07
C LYS A 294 -21.00 -20.48 8.42
N ILE A 295 -20.00 -20.21 9.25
CA ILE A 295 -19.95 -20.67 10.63
C ILE A 295 -19.73 -19.44 11.50
N ASP A 296 -20.68 -19.17 12.39
CA ASP A 296 -20.59 -18.08 13.36
C ASP A 296 -20.39 -18.66 14.75
N TRP A 297 -19.44 -18.14 15.51
CA TRP A 297 -19.32 -18.36 16.94
C TRP A 297 -19.83 -17.13 17.66
N ILE A 298 -20.77 -17.33 18.58
CA ILE A 298 -21.45 -16.24 19.29
C ILE A 298 -21.21 -16.42 20.78
N LEU A 299 -20.44 -15.50 21.38
CA LEU A 299 -20.26 -15.43 22.82
C LEU A 299 -21.26 -14.45 23.42
N GLU A 300 -21.94 -14.88 24.47
CA GLU A 300 -22.88 -14.06 25.24
C GLU A 300 -22.27 -13.74 26.60
N ASN A 301 -21.97 -12.47 26.85
CA ASN A 301 -21.48 -11.99 28.15
C ASN A 301 -22.40 -10.87 28.68
N GLY A 302 -23.44 -11.28 29.41
CA GLY A 302 -24.50 -10.38 29.87
C GLY A 302 -25.31 -9.81 28.70
N ASN A 303 -25.21 -8.49 28.49
CA ASN A 303 -25.90 -7.79 27.39
C ASN A 303 -25.00 -7.58 26.15
N LYS A 304 -23.76 -8.08 26.17
CA LYS A 304 -22.83 -7.97 25.05
C LYS A 304 -22.78 -9.29 24.28
N HIS A 305 -22.76 -9.17 22.97
CA HIS A 305 -22.51 -10.28 22.06
C HIS A 305 -21.21 -10.02 21.34
N SER A 306 -20.34 -11.03 21.31
CA SER A 306 -19.12 -11.03 20.53
C SER A 306 -19.23 -12.12 19.47
N PHE A 307 -18.83 -11.80 18.25
CA PHE A 307 -18.99 -12.66 17.08
C PHE A 307 -17.65 -12.99 16.46
N PHE A 308 -17.46 -14.24 16.08
CA PHE A 308 -16.43 -14.67 15.13
C PHE A 308 -17.12 -15.35 13.96
N ASN A 309 -16.88 -14.87 12.75
CA ASN A 309 -17.54 -15.32 11.54
C ASN A 309 -16.47 -15.94 10.65
N PHE A 310 -16.72 -17.18 10.24
CA PHE A 310 -16.06 -17.83 9.12
C PHE A 310 -17.05 -17.91 7.97
N TYR A 311 -16.62 -17.50 6.78
CA TYR A 311 -17.42 -17.66 5.57
C TYR A 311 -16.53 -18.16 4.43
N ALA A 312 -16.91 -19.28 3.83
CA ALA A 312 -16.24 -19.87 2.68
C ALA A 312 -17.20 -19.89 1.49
N HIS A 313 -16.78 -19.32 0.36
CA HIS A 313 -17.56 -19.33 -0.87
C HIS A 313 -16.64 -19.35 -2.10
N GLY A 314 -16.75 -20.40 -2.91
CA GLY A 314 -15.79 -20.64 -4.00
C GLY A 314 -14.38 -20.77 -3.46
N ASP A 315 -13.42 -20.03 -4.04
CA ASP A 315 -12.02 -20.02 -3.62
C ASP A 315 -11.69 -18.87 -2.64
N GLU A 316 -12.68 -18.36 -1.94
CA GLU A 316 -12.52 -17.23 -1.01
C GLU A 316 -12.96 -17.62 0.40
N ILE A 317 -12.09 -17.33 1.37
CA ILE A 317 -12.40 -17.43 2.80
C ILE A 317 -12.37 -16.02 3.39
N TYR A 318 -13.40 -15.75 4.18
CA TYR A 318 -13.57 -14.55 4.94
C TYR A 318 -13.59 -14.87 6.42
N ILE A 319 -12.81 -14.12 7.20
CA ILE A 319 -12.86 -14.12 8.66
C ILE A 319 -13.25 -12.73 9.13
N GLY A 320 -14.26 -12.63 9.98
CA GLY A 320 -14.59 -11.35 10.62
C GLY A 320 -15.02 -11.51 12.06
N PHE A 321 -14.61 -10.59 12.93
CA PHE A 321 -15.07 -10.58 14.32
C PHE A 321 -15.51 -9.20 14.78
N TYR A 322 -16.60 -9.19 15.57
CA TYR A 322 -17.45 -8.05 15.95
C TYR A 322 -17.92 -8.07 17.39
#